data_AF-A0A496BHQ8-F1
#
_entry.id   AF-A0A496BHQ8-F1
#
_cell.length_a   1.000
_cell.length_b   1.000
_cell.length_c   1.000
_cell.angle_alpha   90.00
_cell.angle_beta   90.00
_cell.angle_gamma   90.00
#
_symmetry.space_group_name_H-M   'P 1'
#
loop_
_entity.id
_entity.type
_entity.pdbx_description
1 polymer ?
#
loop_
_entity_poly.entity_id
_entity_poly.type
_entity_poly.pdbx_seq_one_letter_code
_entity_poly.pdbx_strand_id
1 'polypeptide(L)' 'MNRDIFRAYDIRGIFGVDFEPSDFYRIARAFAAYFLPKTVAVGHDVRESSPQL' A
#
# COMPACT_ATOMS: atom_id res chain seq x y z
N MET A 1 3.88 7.20 -7.50
CA MET A 1 3.59 7.50 -6.08
C MET A 1 3.72 8.99 -5.76
N ASN A 2 2.59 9.67 -5.62
CA ASN A 2 2.45 10.93 -4.92
C ASN A 2 2.83 10.73 -3.43
N ARG A 3 3.64 11.62 -2.84
CA ARG A 3 4.05 11.50 -1.42
C ARG A 3 2.95 11.94 -0.46
N ASP A 4 1.99 12.72 -0.90
CA ASP A 4 0.91 13.22 -0.05
C ASP A 4 -0.03 12.10 0.40
N ILE A 5 0.08 10.90 -0.17
CA ILE A 5 -0.71 9.75 0.27
C ILE A 5 -0.35 9.26 1.67
N PHE A 6 0.85 9.56 2.16
CA PHE A 6 1.25 9.22 3.52
C PHE A 6 0.64 10.23 4.49
N ARG A 7 -0.50 9.85 5.08
CA ARG A 7 -1.21 10.65 6.09
C ARG A 7 -0.67 10.33 7.48
N ALA A 8 -1.18 11.04 8.48
CA ALA A 8 -0.73 10.88 9.86
C ALA A 8 -0.90 9.44 10.41
N TYR A 9 -1.89 8.69 9.91
CA TYR A 9 -2.26 7.37 10.45
C TYR A 9 -2.38 6.27 9.42
N ASP A 10 -2.52 6.60 8.13
CA ASP A 10 -2.72 5.63 7.07
C ASP A 10 -2.14 6.13 5.72
N ILE A 11 -2.20 5.25 4.73
CA ILE A 11 -1.85 5.57 3.35
C ILE A 11 -3.16 5.73 2.58
N ARG A 12 -3.41 6.92 2.02
CA ARG A 12 -4.69 7.26 1.40
C ARG A 12 -4.55 8.21 0.22
N GLY A 13 -5.15 7.83 -0.90
CA GLY A 13 -5.18 8.58 -2.16
C GLY A 13 -6.10 7.92 -3.18
N ILE A 14 -6.11 8.46 -4.40
CA ILE A 14 -6.91 7.99 -5.53
C ILE A 14 -6.08 7.01 -6.37
N PHE A 15 -6.57 5.78 -6.50
CA PHE A 15 -5.95 4.75 -7.33
C PHE A 15 -5.96 5.14 -8.82
N GLY A 16 -4.83 4.99 -9.50
CA GLY A 16 -4.63 5.42 -10.90
C GLY A 16 -4.32 6.92 -11.07
N VAL A 17 -4.22 7.67 -9.96
CA VAL A 17 -3.88 9.10 -9.96
C VAL A 17 -2.72 9.36 -9.00
N ASP A 18 -2.91 9.02 -7.72
CA ASP A 18 -1.91 9.24 -6.68
C ASP A 18 -0.91 8.07 -6.58
N PHE A 19 -1.36 6.86 -6.90
CA PHE A 19 -0.53 5.66 -6.91
C PHE A 19 -1.01 4.64 -7.93
N GLU A 20 -0.06 3.82 -8.36
CA GLU A 20 -0.23 2.72 -9.30
C GLU A 20 -0.01 1.37 -8.61
N PRO A 21 -0.44 0.24 -9.18
CA PRO A 21 -0.22 -1.09 -8.59
C PRO A 21 1.23 -1.36 -8.15
N SER A 22 2.21 -0.90 -8.94
CA SER A 22 3.63 -1.09 -8.62
C SER A 22 4.09 -0.38 -7.34
N ASP A 23 3.39 0.66 -6.89
CA ASP A 23 3.72 1.41 -5.69
C ASP A 23 3.42 0.61 -4.42
N PHE A 24 2.39 -0.24 -4.42
CA PHE A 24 2.06 -1.12 -3.28
C PHE A 24 3.17 -2.13 -3.00
N TYR A 25 3.78 -2.68 -4.05
CA TYR A 25 4.94 -3.56 -3.90
C TYR A 25 6.13 -2.83 -3.25
N ARG A 26 6.34 -1.55 -3.58
CA ARG A 26 7.40 -0.73 -2.97
C ARG A 26 7.12 -0.45 -1.50
N ILE A 27 5.86 -0.16 -1.14
CA ILE A 27 5.43 0.04 0.24
C ILE A 27 5.61 -1.25 1.04
N ALA A 28 5.14 -2.39 0.53
CA ALA A 28 5.29 -3.69 1.18
C ALA A 28 6.77 -4.07 1.38
N ARG A 29 7.62 -3.82 0.37
CA ARG A 29 9.07 -4.03 0.48
C ARG A 29 9.69 -3.15 1.56
N ALA A 30 9.31 -1.87 1.63
CA ALA A 30 9.80 -0.96 2.66
C ALA A 30 9.36 -1.41 4.06
N PHE A 31 8.10 -1.82 4.22
CA PHE A 31 7.58 -2.41 5.46
C PHE A 31 8.40 -3.65 5.87
N ALA A 32 8.64 -4.58 4.94
CA ALA A 32 9.39 -5.80 5.21
C ALA A 32 10.85 -5.51 5.60
N ALA A 33 11.50 -4.55 4.94
CA ALA A 33 12.87 -4.16 5.26
C ALA A 33 13.01 -3.50 6.64
N TYR A 34 11.99 -2.75 7.07
CA TYR A 34 12.02 -2.02 8.34
C TYR A 34 11.62 -2.90 9.53
N PHE A 35 10.53 -3.66 9.41
CA PHE A 35 9.99 -4.45 10.53
C PHE A 35 10.48 -5.90 10.56
N LEU A 36 11.11 -6.38 9.48
CA LEU A 36 11.63 -7.74 9.34
C LEU A 36 10.64 -8.86 9.76
N PRO A 37 9.36 -8.81 9.31
CA PRO A 37 8.38 -9.81 9.69
C PRO A 37 8.68 -11.16 9.03
N LYS A 38 8.41 -12.27 9.72
CA LYS A 38 8.43 -13.62 9.13
C LYS A 38 7.15 -13.92 8.35
N THR A 39 6.02 -13.45 8.86
CA THR A 39 4.68 -13.64 8.29
C THR A 39 3.89 -12.37 8.49
N VAL A 40 3.09 -11.98 7.49
CA VAL A 40 2.24 -10.79 7.52
C VAL A 40 0.81 -11.20 7.17
N ALA A 41 -0.16 -10.79 7.98
CA ALA A 41 -1.56 -10.93 7.64
C ALA A 41 -1.94 -9.86 6.60
N VAL A 42 -2.60 -10.27 5.52
CA VAL A 42 -3.06 -9.37 4.45
C VAL A 42 -4.57 -9.52 4.31
N GLY A 43 -5.26 -8.40 4.14
CA GLY A 43 -6.69 -8.35 3.90
C GLY A 43 -7.05 -7.07 3.17
N HIS A 44 -8.19 -7.08 2.50
CA HIS A 44 -8.67 -5.95 1.74
C HIS A 44 -10.19 -5.83 1.85
N ASP A 45 -10.74 -4.68 1.48
CA ASP A 45 -12.19 -4.44 1.49
C ASP A 45 -12.85 -4.81 0.16
N VAL A 46 -14.12 -4.42 -0.01
CA VAL A 46 -14.95 -4.80 -1.17
C VAL A 46 -14.71 -3.99 -2.45
N ARG A 47 -13.73 -3.07 -2.51
CA ARG A 47 -13.49 -2.30 -3.74
C ARG A 47 -12.96 -3.18 -4.86
N GLU A 48 -13.33 -2.86 -6.10
CA GLU A 48 -12.89 -3.60 -7.28
C GLU A 48 -11.38 -3.55 -7.52
N SER A 49 -10.73 -2.44 -7.12
CA SER A 49 -9.28 -2.31 -7.21
C SER A 49 -8.56 -3.16 -6.16
N SER A 50 -9.18 -3.42 -5.00
CA SER A 50 -8.54 -4.00 -3.81
C SER A 50 -7.84 -5.35 -4.04
N PRO A 51 -8.39 -6.31 -4.80
CA PRO A 51 -7.69 -7.59 -5.06
C PRO A 51 -6.37 -7.47 -5.84
N GLN A 52 -6.12 -6.33 -6.51
CA GLN A 52 -4.93 -6.12 -7.35
C GLN A 52 -3.86 -5.26 -6.65
N LEU A 53 -4.15 -4.75 -5.45
CA LEU A 53 -3.25 -3.92 -4.63
C LEU A 53 -2.40 -4.81 -3.71
#